data_AF-A0A8T0VZ38-F1
#
_entry.id   AF-A0A8T0VZ38-F1
#
_cell.length_a   1.000
_cell.length_b   1.000
_cell.length_c   1.000
_cell.angle_alpha   90.00
_cell.angle_beta   90.00
_cell.angle_gamma   90.00
#
_symmetry.space_group_name_H-M   'P 1'
#
loop_
_entity.id
_entity.type
_entity.pdbx_description
1 polymer ?
#
loop_
_entity_poly.entity_id
_entity_poly.type
_entity_poly.pdbx_seq_one_letter_code
_entity_poly.pdbx_strand_id
1 'polypeptide(L)'
;MSMETIQAEAVADGQAPLSSAEVVVSKVISPDSFNSTFFKNAGLSSRSLKPPSAAEQALLEELAAQKQKEAAITKEFAEVGKRSEAAEEALLKTQQLYEDMKNRKRTISSFRKSCR
;
A
#
# COMPACT_ATOMS: atom_id res chain seq x y z
N MET A 1 6.66 -51.39 45.75
CA MET A 1 5.85 -50.45 44.94
C MET A 1 6.66 -49.17 44.82
N SER A 2 7.35 -49.01 43.69
CA SER A 2 8.32 -47.93 43.44
C SER A 2 7.65 -46.94 42.49
N MET A 3 7.51 -45.67 42.85
CA MET A 3 7.07 -44.64 41.91
C MET A 3 8.27 -44.16 41.10
N GLU A 4 8.18 -44.26 39.78
CA GLU A 4 9.15 -43.70 38.86
C GLU A 4 8.88 -42.20 38.69
N THR A 5 9.88 -41.38 38.99
CA THR A 5 9.86 -39.93 38.84
C THR A 5 10.09 -39.56 37.38
N ILE A 6 9.16 -38.78 36.80
CA ILE A 6 9.27 -38.28 35.43
C ILE A 6 10.38 -37.22 35.42
N GLN A 7 11.50 -37.51 34.74
CA GLN A 7 12.56 -36.53 34.50
C GLN A 7 12.13 -35.57 33.38
N ALA A 8 12.13 -34.27 33.67
CA ALA A 8 12.03 -33.24 32.64
C ALA A 8 13.38 -33.12 31.93
N GLU A 9 13.40 -33.35 30.62
CA GLU A 9 14.59 -33.13 29.78
C GLU A 9 15.09 -31.68 29.96
N ALA A 10 16.39 -31.56 30.26
CA ALA A 10 17.08 -30.29 30.36
C ALA A 10 17.12 -29.61 28.98
N VAL A 11 16.49 -28.43 28.90
CA VAL A 11 16.62 -27.54 27.73
C VAL A 11 18.06 -27.04 27.68
N ALA A 12 18.72 -27.25 26.54
CA ALA A 12 20.09 -26.80 26.29
C ALA A 12 20.20 -25.27 26.44
N ASP A 13 21.23 -24.87 27.19
CA ASP A 13 21.55 -23.50 27.57
C ASP A 13 21.90 -22.63 26.34
N GLY A 14 21.22 -21.49 26.19
CA GLY A 14 21.56 -20.45 25.20
C GLY A 14 20.48 -20.07 24.18
N GLN A 15 19.36 -20.78 24.07
CA GLN A 15 18.24 -20.35 23.24
C GLN A 15 17.20 -19.62 24.11
N ALA A 16 16.87 -18.37 23.77
CA ALA A 16 15.77 -17.66 24.40
C ALA A 16 14.54 -18.58 24.43
N PRO A 17 13.82 -18.71 25.57
CA PRO A 17 12.64 -19.55 25.63
C PRO A 17 11.69 -19.10 24.53
N LEU A 18 11.55 -19.91 23.48
CA LEU A 18 10.57 -19.64 22.44
C LEU A 18 9.23 -19.52 23.17
N SER A 19 8.55 -18.40 22.94
CA SER A 19 7.24 -18.17 23.54
C SER A 19 6.38 -19.41 23.31
N SER A 20 5.62 -19.83 24.31
CA SER A 20 4.76 -21.01 24.19
C SER A 20 3.87 -20.93 22.92
N ALA A 21 3.48 -19.71 22.52
CA ALA A 21 2.79 -19.46 21.25
C ALA A 21 3.64 -19.80 20.00
N GLU A 22 4.93 -19.45 19.99
CA GLU A 22 5.85 -19.68 18.89
C GLU A 22 6.24 -21.15 18.75
N VAL A 23 6.35 -21.87 19.88
CA VAL A 23 6.54 -23.34 19.89
C VAL A 23 5.30 -24.04 19.35
N VAL A 24 4.10 -23.59 19.69
CA VAL A 24 2.85 -24.16 19.15
C VAL A 24 2.74 -23.90 17.64
N VAL A 25 3.07 -22.70 17.18
CA VAL A 25 3.07 -22.37 15.74
C VAL A 25 4.11 -23.18 14.96
N SER A 26 5.33 -23.37 15.49
CA SER A 26 6.38 -24.13 14.77
C SER A 26 6.28 -25.67 14.90
N LYS A 27 5.84 -26.21 16.04
CA LYS A 27 5.79 -27.68 16.27
C LYS A 27 4.42 -28.30 16.04
N VAL A 28 3.33 -27.57 16.28
CA VAL A 28 1.96 -28.11 16.23
C VAL A 28 1.22 -27.65 14.98
N ILE A 29 1.55 -26.46 14.48
CA ILE A 29 0.95 -25.86 13.27
C ILE A 29 2.00 -25.85 12.16
N SER A 30 2.52 -27.03 11.79
CA SER A 30 3.27 -27.14 10.55
C SER A 30 2.36 -26.66 9.41
N PRO A 31 2.77 -25.68 8.58
CA PRO A 31 1.89 -25.05 7.59
C PRO A 31 1.31 -26.04 6.57
N ASP A 32 1.96 -27.19 6.39
CA ASP A 32 1.57 -28.23 5.44
C ASP A 32 0.78 -29.39 6.09
N SER A 33 0.87 -29.59 7.41
CA SER A 33 0.13 -30.62 8.14
C SER A 33 -0.96 -30.00 9.03
N PHE A 34 -1.88 -29.31 8.37
CA PHE A 34 -2.97 -28.60 9.02
C PHE A 34 -3.94 -29.60 9.71
N ASN A 35 -3.81 -29.78 11.04
CA ASN A 35 -4.72 -30.62 11.81
C ASN A 35 -6.12 -29.96 11.83
N SER A 36 -7.02 -30.41 10.94
CA SER A 36 -8.31 -29.75 10.69
C SER A 36 -9.20 -29.66 11.94
N THR A 37 -8.96 -30.49 12.95
CA THR A 37 -9.74 -30.59 14.18
C THR A 37 -9.62 -29.35 15.07
N PHE A 38 -8.45 -28.70 15.13
CA PHE A 38 -8.25 -27.52 15.98
C PHE A 38 -9.06 -26.33 15.49
N PHE A 39 -9.00 -26.07 14.18
CA PHE A 39 -9.74 -24.99 13.54
C PHE A 39 -11.25 -25.24 13.53
N LYS A 40 -11.69 -26.49 13.32
CA LYS A 40 -13.10 -26.88 13.45
C LYS A 40 -13.67 -26.60 14.83
N ASN A 41 -12.93 -26.90 15.90
CA ASN A 41 -13.37 -26.62 17.27
C ASN A 41 -13.40 -25.11 17.57
N ALA A 42 -12.54 -24.32 16.92
CA ALA A 42 -12.54 -22.86 17.03
C ALA A 42 -13.54 -22.16 16.08
N GLY A 43 -14.32 -22.91 15.30
CA GLY A 43 -15.23 -22.35 14.28
C GLY A 43 -14.51 -21.68 13.11
N LEU A 44 -13.19 -21.84 13.02
CA LEU A 44 -12.37 -21.28 11.96
C LEU A 44 -12.35 -22.26 10.80
N SER A 45 -12.84 -21.83 9.63
CA SER A 45 -12.76 -22.66 8.44
C SER A 45 -11.29 -22.72 7.98
N SER A 46 -10.75 -23.93 7.83
CA SER A 46 -9.42 -24.14 7.26
C SER A 46 -9.33 -23.48 5.88
N ARG A 47 -8.18 -22.89 5.53
CA ARG A 47 -7.91 -22.40 4.17
C ARG A 47 -8.25 -23.51 3.17
N SER A 48 -9.24 -23.28 2.32
CA SER A 48 -9.67 -24.29 1.34
C SER A 48 -8.49 -24.61 0.42
N LEU A 49 -8.04 -25.86 0.42
CA LEU A 49 -7.03 -26.38 -0.50
C LEU A 49 -7.63 -26.74 -1.88
N LYS A 50 -8.93 -26.52 -2.07
CA LYS A 50 -9.56 -26.80 -3.37
C LYS A 50 -9.12 -25.74 -4.38
N PRO A 51 -8.76 -26.15 -5.61
CA PRO A 51 -8.50 -25.19 -6.66
C PRO A 51 -9.74 -24.32 -6.87
N PRO A 52 -9.56 -23.03 -7.21
CA PRO A 52 -10.68 -22.13 -7.42
C PRO A 52 -11.57 -22.68 -8.54
N SER A 53 -12.87 -22.67 -8.29
CA SER A 53 -13.88 -23.01 -9.30
C SER A 53 -13.78 -22.07 -10.50
N ALA A 54 -14.36 -22.47 -11.64
CA ALA A 54 -14.36 -21.63 -12.83
C ALA A 54 -14.96 -20.22 -12.57
N ALA A 55 -15.98 -20.14 -11.71
CA ALA A 55 -16.58 -18.86 -11.31
C ALA A 55 -15.61 -18.02 -10.46
N GLU A 56 -14.88 -18.63 -9.54
CA GLU A 56 -13.87 -17.93 -8.72
C GLU A 56 -12.68 -17.46 -9.57
N GLN A 57 -12.27 -18.24 -10.58
CA GLN A 57 -11.23 -17.82 -11.52
C GLN A 57 -11.65 -16.62 -12.35
N ALA A 58 -12.89 -16.60 -12.85
CA ALA A 58 -13.42 -15.45 -13.59
C ALA A 58 -13.45 -14.18 -12.72
N LEU A 59 -13.83 -14.29 -11.45
CA LEU A 59 -13.78 -13.16 -10.50
C LEU A 59 -12.35 -12.67 -10.24
N LEU A 60 -11.38 -13.58 -10.14
CA LEU A 60 -9.98 -13.21 -9.96
C LEU A 60 -9.42 -12.50 -11.18
N GLU A 61 -9.79 -12.94 -12.39
CA GLU A 61 -9.41 -12.29 -13.64
C GLU A 61 -10.01 -10.88 -13.74
N GLU A 62 -11.29 -10.72 -13.41
CA GLU A 62 -11.96 -9.42 -13.39
C GLU A 62 -11.30 -8.48 -12.39
N LEU A 63 -10.98 -8.96 -11.19
CA LEU A 63 -10.30 -8.18 -10.15
C LEU A 63 -8.89 -7.77 -10.61
N ALA A 64 -8.15 -8.67 -11.27
CA ALA A 64 -6.85 -8.34 -11.85
C ALA A 64 -6.96 -7.28 -12.95
N ALA A 65 -7.94 -7.41 -13.85
CA ALA A 65 -8.21 -6.43 -14.90
C ALA A 65 -8.63 -5.07 -14.31
N GLN A 66 -9.43 -5.06 -13.26
CA GLN A 66 -9.85 -3.84 -12.57
C GLN A 66 -8.65 -3.14 -11.91
N LYS A 67 -7.78 -3.89 -11.21
CA LYS A 67 -6.55 -3.33 -10.63
C LYS A 67 -5.63 -2.72 -11.67
N GLN A 68 -5.50 -3.36 -12.82
CA GLN A 68 -4.70 -2.82 -13.93
C GLN A 68 -5.31 -1.51 -14.47
N LYS A 69 -6.64 -1.46 -14.64
CA LYS A 69 -7.34 -0.24 -15.07
C LYS A 69 -7.20 0.88 -14.04
N GLU A 70 -7.36 0.58 -12.76
CA GLU A 70 -7.19 1.55 -11.67
C GLU A 70 -5.77 2.12 -11.64
N ALA A 71 -4.76 1.27 -11.80
CA ALA A 71 -3.37 1.72 -11.89
C ALA A 71 -3.12 2.63 -13.10
N ALA A 72 -3.72 2.31 -14.25
CA ALA A 72 -3.64 3.15 -15.44
C ALA A 72 -4.29 4.53 -15.22
N ILE A 73 -5.51 4.55 -14.66
CA ILE A 73 -6.24 5.79 -14.34
C ILE A 73 -5.45 6.64 -13.35
N THR A 74 -4.91 6.03 -12.30
CA THR A 74 -4.10 6.73 -11.28
C THR A 74 -2.87 7.39 -11.90
N LYS A 75 -2.21 6.70 -12.83
CA LYS A 75 -1.07 7.23 -13.56
C LYS A 75 -1.46 8.41 -14.45
N GLU A 76 -2.53 8.27 -15.22
CA GLU A 76 -3.03 9.36 -16.08
C GLU A 76 -3.44 10.58 -15.26
N PHE A 77 -4.13 10.37 -14.14
CA PHE A 77 -4.54 11.46 -13.25
C PHE A 77 -3.33 12.22 -12.68
N ALA A 78 -2.29 11.50 -12.26
CA ALA A 78 -1.06 12.11 -11.79
C ALA A 78 -0.34 12.90 -12.89
N GLU A 79 -0.38 12.41 -14.14
CA GLU A 79 0.21 13.12 -15.28
C GLU A 79 -0.58 14.38 -15.64
N VAL A 80 -1.91 14.30 -15.68
CA VAL A 80 -2.80 15.44 -15.92
C VAL A 80 -2.60 16.50 -14.83
N GLY A 81 -2.50 16.09 -13.56
CA GLY A 81 -2.24 17.02 -12.44
C GLY A 81 -0.93 17.79 -12.59
N LYS A 82 0.15 17.13 -13.02
CA LYS A 82 1.43 17.82 -13.29
C LYS A 82 1.31 18.81 -14.44
N ARG A 83 0.58 18.44 -15.50
CA ARG A 83 0.35 19.33 -16.65
C ARG A 83 -0.50 20.53 -16.28
N SER A 84 -1.52 20.37 -15.43
CA SER A 84 -2.35 21.48 -14.96
C SER A 84 -1.56 22.44 -14.07
N GLU A 85 -0.77 21.93 -13.13
CA GLU A 85 0.09 22.76 -12.29
C GLU A 85 1.07 23.60 -13.12
N ALA A 86 1.74 22.98 -14.09
CA ALA A 86 2.63 23.69 -15.00
C ALA A 86 1.90 24.75 -15.86
N ALA A 87 0.67 24.46 -16.29
CA ALA A 87 -0.15 25.40 -17.05
C ALA A 87 -0.59 26.59 -16.18
N GLU A 88 -0.98 26.36 -14.92
CA GLU A 88 -1.33 27.42 -13.97
C GLU A 88 -0.13 28.31 -13.65
N GLU A 89 1.05 27.73 -13.43
CA GLU A 89 2.29 28.50 -13.22
C GLU A 89 2.63 29.36 -14.45
N ALA A 90 2.50 28.81 -15.65
CA ALA A 90 2.70 29.56 -16.90
C ALA A 90 1.71 30.72 -17.02
N LEU A 91 0.44 30.50 -16.69
CA LEU A 91 -0.59 31.55 -16.69
C LEU A 91 -0.25 32.66 -15.71
N LEU A 92 0.12 32.34 -14.47
CA LEU A 92 0.53 33.33 -13.47
C LEU A 92 1.73 34.16 -13.94
N LYS A 93 2.74 33.53 -14.53
CA LYS A 93 3.91 34.22 -15.11
C LYS A 93 3.49 35.18 -16.22
N THR A 94 2.61 34.75 -17.14
CA THR A 94 2.15 35.61 -18.23
C THR A 94 1.32 36.80 -17.72
N GLN A 95 0.50 36.60 -16.69
CA GLN A 95 -0.28 37.66 -16.06
C GLN A 95 0.63 38.70 -15.40
N GLN A 96 1.67 38.25 -14.70
CA GLN A 96 2.66 39.14 -14.09
C GLN A 96 3.38 39.98 -15.15
N LEU A 97 3.89 39.35 -16.21
CA LEU A 97 4.55 40.05 -17.32
C LEU A 97 3.64 41.10 -17.96
N TYR A 98 2.35 40.80 -18.09
CA TYR A 98 1.39 41.75 -18.64
C TYR A 98 1.23 43.00 -17.76
N GLU A 99 1.06 42.83 -16.45
CA GLU A 99 0.96 43.97 -15.52
C GLU A 99 2.27 44.77 -15.45
N ASP A 100 3.43 44.11 -15.49
CA ASP A 100 4.73 44.78 -15.53
C ASP A 100 4.89 45.65 -16.78
N MET A 101 4.54 45.11 -17.97
CA MET A 101 4.56 45.88 -19.21
C MET A 101 3.61 47.08 -19.17
N LYS A 102 2.42 46.90 -18.62
CA LYS A 102 1.41 47.96 -18.48
C LYS A 102 1.88 49.05 -17.52
N ASN A 103 2.50 48.68 -16.40
CA ASN A 103 3.09 49.62 -15.46
C ASN A 103 4.27 50.36 -16.09
N ARG A 104 5.15 49.68 -16.81
CA ARG A 104 6.25 50.31 -17.57
C ARG A 104 5.72 51.33 -18.59
N LYS A 105 4.67 50.99 -19.33
CA LYS A 105 4.01 51.93 -20.27
C LYS A 105 3.45 53.16 -19.55
N ARG A 106 2.82 52.99 -18.38
CA ARG A 106 2.33 54.10 -17.54
C ARG A 106 3.47 55.01 -17.10
N THR A 107 4.57 54.46 -16.60
CA THR A 107 5.75 55.22 -16.16
C THR A 107 6.40 56.00 -17.30
N ILE A 108 6.53 55.39 -18.48
CA ILE A 108 7.07 56.10 -19.66
C ILE A 108 6.13 57.25 -20.08
N SER A 109 4.82 57.01 -20.03
CA SER A 109 3.81 58.03 -20.37
C SER A 109 3.84 59.22 -19.39
N SER A 110 3.94 58.97 -18.08
CA SER A 110 4.03 60.04 -17.09
C SER A 110 5.32 60.84 -17.23
N PHE A 111 6.46 60.17 -17.44
CA PHE A 111 7.74 60.85 -17.68
C PHE A 111 7.68 61.76 -18.91
N ARG A 112 7.15 61.26 -20.05
CA ARG A 112 7.01 62.06 -21.28
C ARG A 112 6.13 63.29 -21.09
N LYS A 113 5.09 63.21 -20.26
CA LYS A 113 4.23 64.36 -19.93
C LYS A 113 4.93 65.37 -19.04
N SER A 114 5.80 64.93 -18.14
CA SER A 114 6.56 65.83 -17.24
C SER A 114 7.68 66.60 -17.95
N CYS A 115 8.14 66.15 -19.11
CA CYS A 115 9.18 66.82 -19.89
C CYS A 115 8.64 67.76 -21.00
N ARG A 116 7.31 67.87 -21.16
CA ARG A 116 6.66 68.87 -22.02
C ARG A 116 6.16 70.03 -21.18
#